data_AF-A0A2I8DIE8-F1
#
_entry.id   AF-A0A2I8DIE8-F1
#
_cell.length_a   1.000
_cell.length_b   1.000
_cell.length_c   1.000
_cell.angle_alpha   90.00
_cell.angle_beta   90.00
_cell.angle_gamma   90.00
#
_symmetry.space_group_name_H-M   'P 1'
#
loop_
_entity.id
_entity.type
_entity.pdbx_description
1 polymer ?
#
loop_
_entity_poly.entity_id
_entity_poly.type
_entity_poly.pdbx_seq_one_letter_code
_entity_poly.pdbx_strand_id
1 'polypeptide(L)'
;MGTAKYDHPGYVADTGDAGKYHVGIWCPHGYPAHIHIGRPADGGDPLALLRLRIPDGVFQSLADDPETLCRRALGQALGAGLLRTVAVDGDYQEIRFELDAEPWGGPMQAARA
;
A
#
# COMPACT_ATOMS: atom_id res chain seq x y z
N MET A 1 -15.18 -20.88 0.43
CA MET A 1 -13.79 -20.43 0.18
C MET A 1 -13.83 -18.92 0.38
N GLY A 2 -13.61 -18.45 1.61
CA GLY A 2 -13.93 -17.07 1.99
C GLY A 2 -12.87 -16.12 1.46
N THR A 3 -13.29 -15.18 0.61
CA THR A 3 -12.51 -14.00 0.24
C THR A 3 -12.01 -13.33 1.53
N ALA A 4 -10.75 -12.90 1.53
CA ALA A 4 -10.12 -12.34 2.71
C ALA A 4 -10.99 -11.20 3.25
N LYS A 5 -11.12 -11.11 4.58
CA LYS A 5 -11.95 -10.14 5.33
C LYS A 5 -11.62 -8.66 5.06
N TYR A 6 -10.71 -8.38 4.12
CA TYR A 6 -10.09 -7.11 3.80
C TYR A 6 -9.88 -6.93 2.29
N ASP A 7 -10.82 -7.38 1.44
CA ASP A 7 -10.98 -6.81 0.08
C ASP A 7 -11.49 -5.36 0.21
N HIS A 8 -10.73 -4.50 0.91
CA HIS A 8 -10.97 -3.07 0.85
C HIS A 8 -10.44 -2.63 -0.51
N PRO A 9 -11.16 -1.78 -1.26
CA PRO A 9 -10.69 -1.28 -2.55
C PRO A 9 -9.42 -0.42 -2.41
N GLY A 10 -8.83 -0.29 -1.22
CA GLY A 10 -7.68 0.55 -0.94
C GLY A 10 -7.99 2.04 -1.06
N TYR A 11 -6.96 2.80 -1.38
CA TYR A 11 -6.95 4.25 -1.52
C TYR A 11 -6.19 4.65 -2.77
N VAL A 12 -6.58 5.76 -3.39
CA VAL A 12 -5.79 6.43 -4.42
C VAL A 12 -5.13 7.65 -3.80
N ALA A 13 -3.81 7.69 -3.87
CA ALA A 13 -2.98 8.82 -3.45
C ALA A 13 -2.48 9.60 -4.68
N ASP A 14 -2.65 10.92 -4.65
CA ASP A 14 -2.10 11.82 -5.66
C ASP A 14 -0.84 12.49 -5.11
N THR A 15 0.33 11.96 -5.49
CA THR A 15 1.63 12.43 -4.99
C THR A 15 2.21 13.58 -5.81
N GLY A 16 1.41 14.20 -6.68
CA GLY A 16 1.87 15.28 -7.57
C GLY A 16 2.89 14.76 -8.58
N ASP A 17 4.12 15.25 -8.49
CA ASP A 17 5.19 14.95 -9.45
C ASP A 17 5.59 13.46 -9.50
N ALA A 18 5.39 12.73 -8.41
CA ALA A 18 5.63 11.28 -8.39
C ALA A 18 4.47 10.49 -9.03
N GLY A 19 3.30 11.10 -9.26
CA GLY A 19 2.14 10.50 -9.92
C GLY A 19 1.05 10.02 -8.97
N LYS A 20 0.10 9.26 -9.51
CA LYS A 20 -1.01 8.68 -8.76
C LYS A 20 -0.73 7.22 -8.46
N TYR A 21 -1.00 6.81 -7.23
CA TYR A 21 -0.77 5.44 -6.76
C TYR A 21 -2.00 4.88 -6.08
N HIS A 22 -2.28 3.60 -6.34
CA HIS A 22 -3.18 2.80 -5.56
C HIS A 22 -2.44 2.19 -4.37
N VAL A 23 -3.01 2.29 -3.18
CA VAL A 23 -2.44 1.77 -1.93
C VAL A 23 -3.51 0.99 -1.17
N GLY A 24 -3.21 -0.22 -0.73
CA GLY A 24 -4.19 -1.03 0.01
C GLY A 24 -3.54 -2.09 0.90
N ILE A 25 -4.31 -2.66 1.80
CA ILE A 25 -3.87 -3.70 2.74
C ILE A 25 -4.41 -5.04 2.27
N TRP A 26 -3.53 -6.04 2.16
CA TRP A 26 -3.85 -7.40 1.80
C TRP A 26 -3.50 -8.36 2.93
N CYS A 27 -4.46 -9.22 3.26
CA CYS A 27 -4.36 -10.22 4.33
C CYS A 27 -4.70 -11.62 3.79
N PRO A 28 -3.92 -12.18 2.85
CA PRO A 28 -4.14 -13.53 2.34
C PRO A 28 -3.94 -14.60 3.43
N HIS A 29 -4.61 -15.74 3.27
CA HIS A 29 -4.43 -16.87 4.18
C HIS A 29 -3.04 -17.51 3.98
N GLY A 30 -2.33 -17.78 5.09
CA GLY A 30 -1.03 -18.45 5.06
C GLY A 30 0.15 -17.57 4.61
N TYR A 31 -0.06 -16.26 4.43
CA TYR A 31 1.02 -15.32 4.14
C TYR A 31 0.87 -14.06 5.00
N PRO A 32 1.96 -13.42 5.44
CA PRO A 32 1.89 -12.24 6.30
C PRO A 32 1.08 -11.11 5.66
N ALA A 33 0.36 -10.34 6.49
CA ALA A 33 -0.33 -9.14 6.02
C ALA A 33 0.68 -8.16 5.40
N HIS A 34 0.26 -7.46 4.36
CA HIS A 34 1.14 -6.56 3.63
C HIS A 34 0.37 -5.48 2.91
N ILE A 35 1.06 -4.38 2.58
CA ILE A 35 0.48 -3.23 1.90
C ILE A 35 0.97 -3.27 0.45
N HIS A 36 0.08 -3.20 -0.53
CA HIS A 36 0.51 -2.99 -1.93
C HIS A 36 0.49 -1.51 -2.26
N ILE A 37 1.47 -1.10 -3.06
CA ILE A 37 1.52 0.19 -3.73
C ILE A 37 1.70 -0.11 -5.21
N GLY A 38 0.80 0.41 -6.03
CA GLY A 38 0.73 0.13 -7.45
C GLY A 38 0.21 1.32 -8.23
N ARG A 39 0.15 1.18 -9.55
CA ARG A 39 -0.55 2.17 -10.39
C ARG A 39 -2.07 1.94 -10.28
N PRO A 40 -2.89 3.01 -10.25
CA PRO A 40 -4.33 2.88 -10.42
C PRO A 40 -4.61 2.21 -11.77
N ALA A 41 -5.51 1.24 -11.79
CA ALA A 41 -6.04 0.67 -13.03
C ALA A 41 -7.35 1.38 -13.38
N ASP A 42 -7.53 1.77 -14.65
CA ASP A 42 -8.81 2.33 -15.16
C ASP A 42 -9.92 1.26 -15.30
N GLY A 43 -9.60 0.00 -14.96
CA GLY A 43 -10.51 -1.13 -14.85
C GLY A 43 -9.72 -2.43 -14.60
N GLY A 44 -10.04 -3.16 -13.53
CA GLY A 44 -9.34 -4.37 -13.10
C GLY A 44 -8.51 -4.18 -11.82
N ASP A 45 -7.85 -5.25 -11.38
CA ASP A 45 -7.03 -5.22 -10.16
C ASP A 45 -5.79 -4.33 -10.37
N PRO A 46 -5.51 -3.40 -9.44
CA PRO A 46 -4.30 -2.57 -9.52
C PRO A 46 -3.06 -3.45 -9.49
N LEU A 47 -2.11 -3.18 -10.39
CA LEU A 47 -0.86 -3.93 -10.44
C LEU A 47 0.01 -3.55 -9.24
N ALA A 48 0.09 -4.45 -8.26
CA ALA A 48 0.92 -4.31 -7.09
C ALA A 48 2.41 -4.46 -7.45
N LEU A 49 3.08 -3.34 -7.65
CA LEU A 49 4.49 -3.29 -8.05
C LEU A 49 5.43 -3.14 -6.85
N LEU A 50 4.93 -2.62 -5.72
CA LEU A 50 5.65 -2.58 -4.47
C LEU A 50 4.79 -3.18 -3.36
N ARG A 51 5.40 -4.04 -2.54
CA ARG A 51 4.77 -4.66 -1.38
C ARG A 51 5.56 -4.36 -0.12
N LEU A 52 4.88 -3.87 0.91
CA LEU A 52 5.45 -3.63 2.22
C LEU A 52 4.89 -4.67 3.19
N ARG A 53 5.72 -5.64 3.59
CA ARG A 53 5.33 -6.72 4.49
C ARG A 53 5.20 -6.21 5.92
N ILE A 54 4.02 -6.37 6.51
CA ILE A 54 3.76 -6.04 7.92
C ILE A 54 4.39 -7.14 8.78
N PRO A 55 5.13 -6.80 9.85
CA PRO A 55 5.71 -7.80 10.74
C PRO A 55 4.68 -8.78 11.31
N ASP A 56 5.06 -10.05 11.37
CA ASP A 56 4.20 -11.13 11.86
C ASP A 56 3.72 -10.87 13.29
N GLY A 57 2.44 -11.18 13.54
CA GLY A 57 1.82 -11.04 14.85
C GLY A 57 1.54 -9.59 15.29
N VAL A 58 1.93 -8.59 14.50
CA VAL A 58 1.71 -7.17 14.85
C VAL A 58 0.46 -6.59 14.20
N PHE A 59 0.05 -7.07 13.02
CA PHE A 59 -1.05 -6.47 12.27
C PHE A 59 -2.35 -6.29 13.09
N GLN A 60 -2.71 -7.26 13.94
CA GLN A 60 -3.92 -7.19 14.77
C GLN A 60 -3.79 -6.28 15.99
N SER A 61 -2.57 -5.87 16.36
CA SER A 61 -2.29 -4.99 17.50
C SER A 61 -1.96 -3.55 17.11
N LEU A 62 -1.95 -3.24 15.81
CA LEU A 62 -1.75 -1.88 15.33
C LEU A 62 -2.95 -1.02 15.72
N ALA A 63 -2.66 0.14 16.32
CA ALA A 63 -3.66 1.14 16.69
C ALA A 63 -4.11 2.01 15.51
N ASP A 64 -3.30 2.05 14.44
CA ASP A 64 -3.58 2.82 13.24
C ASP A 64 -4.80 2.24 12.51
N ASP A 65 -5.68 3.13 12.07
CA ASP A 65 -6.73 2.78 11.12
C ASP A 65 -6.13 2.43 9.74
N PRO A 66 -6.89 1.77 8.85
CA PRO A 66 -6.38 1.37 7.54
C PRO A 66 -5.82 2.51 6.69
N GLU A 67 -6.40 3.71 6.74
CA GLU A 67 -5.92 4.86 5.97
C GLU A 67 -4.57 5.33 6.51
N THR A 68 -4.44 5.45 7.84
CA THR A 68 -3.18 5.82 8.49
C THR A 68 -2.06 4.84 8.14
N LEU A 69 -2.32 3.53 8.15
CA LEU A 69 -1.34 2.53 7.72
C LEU A 69 -0.93 2.70 6.25
N CYS A 70 -1.89 2.94 5.36
CA CYS A 70 -1.61 3.20 3.94
C CYS A 70 -0.76 4.47 3.77
N ARG A 71 -1.05 5.53 4.53
CA ARG A 71 -0.29 6.78 4.53
C ARG A 71 1.15 6.59 5.00
N ARG A 72 1.38 5.80 6.05
CA ARG A 72 2.74 5.47 6.52
C ARG A 72 3.51 4.70 5.47
N ALA A 73 2.90 3.68 4.86
CA ALA A 73 3.53 2.88 3.83
C ALA A 73 3.91 3.73 2.61
N LEU A 74 3.03 4.64 2.21
CA LEU A 74 3.30 5.59 1.14
C LEU A 74 4.42 6.57 1.52
N GLY A 75 4.43 7.07 2.76
CA GLY A 75 5.49 7.92 3.30
C GLY A 75 6.86 7.23 3.25
N GLN A 76 6.92 5.97 3.69
CA GLN A 76 8.12 5.14 3.60
C GLN A 76 8.58 4.97 2.14
N ALA A 77 7.66 4.64 1.23
CA ALA A 77 7.99 4.44 -0.18
C ALA A 77 8.46 5.72 -0.89
N LEU A 78 7.88 6.88 -0.54
CA LEU A 78 8.32 8.20 -1.00
C LEU A 78 9.70 8.55 -0.45
N GLY A 79 9.91 8.40 0.87
CA GLY A 79 11.17 8.71 1.53
C GLY A 79 12.34 7.85 1.04
N ALA A 80 12.07 6.58 0.71
CA ALA A 80 13.05 5.66 0.13
C ALA A 80 13.20 5.77 -1.39
N GLY A 81 12.42 6.63 -2.07
CA GLY A 81 12.50 6.83 -3.53
C GLY A 81 12.01 5.63 -4.36
N LEU A 82 11.27 4.69 -3.77
CA LEU A 82 10.89 3.41 -4.38
C LEU A 82 9.80 3.54 -5.44
N LEU A 83 8.98 4.58 -5.34
CA LEU A 83 7.88 4.81 -6.28
C LEU A 83 8.36 5.07 -7.71
N ARG A 84 9.58 5.62 -7.89
CA ARG A 84 10.15 5.85 -9.22
C ARG A 84 10.47 4.53 -9.93
N THR A 85 11.02 3.56 -9.22
CA THR A 85 11.33 2.24 -9.77
C THR A 85 10.04 1.49 -10.15
N VAL A 86 9.02 1.61 -9.29
CA VAL A 86 7.66 1.13 -9.58
C VAL A 86 7.08 1.81 -10.84
N ALA A 87 7.24 3.12 -10.97
CA ALA A 87 6.66 3.88 -12.05
C ALA A 87 7.44 3.83 -13.36
N VAL A 88 8.71 3.45 -13.38
CA VAL A 88 9.53 3.48 -14.62
C VAL A 88 9.77 2.07 -15.14
N ASP A 89 10.14 1.15 -14.27
CA ASP A 89 10.65 -0.16 -14.67
C ASP A 89 9.56 -1.25 -14.65
N GLY A 90 8.50 -1.03 -13.86
CA GLY A 90 7.46 -2.05 -13.66
C GLY A 90 7.95 -3.26 -12.87
N ASP A 91 9.08 -3.13 -12.18
CA ASP A 91 9.69 -4.19 -11.40
C ASP A 91 8.96 -4.38 -10.08
N TYR A 92 8.61 -5.64 -9.80
CA TYR A 92 8.07 -6.03 -8.50
C TYR A 92 9.14 -5.92 -7.42
N GLN A 93 8.80 -5.29 -6.30
CA GLN A 93 9.64 -5.23 -5.11
C GLN A 93 8.86 -5.58 -3.85
N GLU A 94 9.50 -6.29 -2.93
CA GLU A 94 8.99 -6.54 -1.59
C GLU A 94 10.00 -6.07 -0.54
N ILE A 95 9.54 -5.23 0.39
CA ILE A 95 10.34 -4.74 1.51
C ILE A 95 9.57 -4.89 2.83
N ARG A 96 10.22 -4.62 3.95
CA ARG A 96 9.56 -4.59 5.26
C ARG A 96 8.89 -3.24 5.50
N PHE A 97 7.67 -3.26 6.05
CA PHE A 97 7.00 -2.06 6.53
C PHE A 97 7.61 -1.58 7.85
N GLU A 98 7.92 -0.29 7.92
CA GLU A 98 8.41 0.40 9.11
C GLU A 98 7.23 1.00 9.87
N LEU A 99 6.97 0.49 11.08
CA LEU A 99 5.80 0.89 11.87
C LEU A 99 5.88 2.34 12.38
N ASP A 100 7.10 2.86 12.49
CA ASP A 100 7.42 4.23 12.89
C ASP A 100 7.56 5.19 11.71
N ALA A 101 7.38 4.72 10.46
CA ALA A 101 7.36 5.59 9.29
C ALA A 101 6.29 6.68 9.45
N GLU A 102 6.65 7.92 9.12
CA GLU A 102 5.73 9.05 9.23
C GLU A 102 4.57 8.91 8.23
N PRO A 103 3.30 9.11 8.65
CA PRO A 103 2.18 9.10 7.74
C PRO A 103 2.30 10.21 6.69
N TRP A 104 2.19 9.87 5.41
CA TRP A 104 2.15 10.87 4.35
C TRP A 104 0.89 11.73 4.44
N GLY A 105 1.07 13.06 4.52
CA GLY A 105 0.00 14.04 4.73
C GLY A 105 -0.69 14.55 3.45
N GLY A 106 -0.39 14.01 2.28
CA GLY A 106 -0.95 14.50 1.02
C GLY A 106 -2.36 13.98 0.68
N PRO A 107 -2.89 14.35 -0.51
CA PRO A 107 -4.22 13.97 -0.95
C PRO A 107 -4.37 12.45 -1.10
N MET A 108 -5.28 11.86 -0.34
CA MET A 108 -5.62 10.44 -0.41
C MET A 108 -7.13 10.29 -0.34
N GLN A 109 -7.69 9.42 -1.18
CA GLN A 109 -9.13 9.17 -1.26
C GLN A 109 -9.38 7.66 -1.29
N ALA A 110 -10.48 7.20 -0.70
CA ALA A 110 -10.88 5.80 -0.83
C ALA A 110 -11.05 5.45 -2.31
N ALA A 111 -10.46 4.34 -2.75
CA ALA A 111 -10.69 3.86 -4.10
C ALA A 111 -12.14 3.37 -4.22
N ARG A 112 -12.74 3.57 -5.39
CA ARG A 112 -14.08 3.06 -5.66
C ARG A 112 -14.00 1.55 -5.85
N ALA A 113 -14.93 0.82 -5.23
CA ALA A 113 -15.16 -0.60 -5.48
C ALA A 113 -15.88 -0.82 -6.82
#